data_AF-A0A6V8K9Z3-F1
#
_entry.id   AF-A0A6V8K9Z3-F1
#
_cell.length_a   1.000
_cell.length_b   1.000
_cell.length_c   1.000
_cell.angle_alpha   90.00
_cell.angle_beta   90.00
_cell.angle_gamma   90.00
#
_symmetry.space_group_name_H-M   'P 1'
#
loop_
_entity.id
_entity.type
_entity.pdbx_description
1 polymer ?
#
loop_
_entity_poly.entity_id
_entity_poly.type
_entity_poly.pdbx_seq_one_letter_code
_entity_poly.pdbx_strand_id
1 'polypeptide(L)'
;MAARTKPIPSVWARQESGPDQPALSRASIVRQAIAMLDAEGIEALSMRKLGARLNAGATSLYRHVATKDELIELAVDEVFGEIAIPDAGGAGWRVAAAEAARSFRATALRHTWLPRCSARRGWPTWGPTSCRLPNGWPHSSSRPAFRSRAARSTPCCLT
;
A
#
# COMPACT_ATOMS: atom_id res chain seq x y z
N MET A 1 -34.80 -13.00 -47.58
CA MET A 1 -34.48 -11.75 -46.86
C MET A 1 -35.05 -11.85 -45.45
N ALA A 2 -34.27 -12.35 -44.49
CA ALA A 2 -34.77 -12.66 -43.14
C ALA A 2 -34.85 -11.36 -42.30
N ALA A 3 -36.04 -11.05 -41.81
CA ALA A 3 -36.29 -9.88 -40.98
C ALA A 3 -35.54 -10.03 -39.64
N ARG A 4 -34.63 -9.09 -39.34
CA ARG A 4 -34.00 -8.96 -38.02
C ARG A 4 -35.02 -8.36 -37.06
N THR A 5 -35.67 -9.19 -36.25
CA THR A 5 -36.54 -8.74 -35.16
C THR A 5 -35.69 -8.06 -34.09
N LYS A 6 -35.88 -6.76 -33.87
CA LYS A 6 -35.28 -6.04 -32.73
C LYS A 6 -35.92 -6.57 -31.43
N PRO A 7 -35.15 -7.07 -30.44
CA PRO A 7 -35.73 -7.50 -29.18
C PRO A 7 -36.29 -6.29 -28.44
N ILE A 8 -37.54 -6.42 -27.99
CA ILE A 8 -38.26 -5.44 -27.19
C ILE A 8 -37.54 -5.34 -25.83
N PRO A 9 -37.18 -4.15 -25.33
CA PRO A 9 -36.55 -4.00 -24.02
C PRO A 9 -37.64 -4.19 -22.96
N SER A 10 -37.96 -5.44 -22.61
CA SER A 10 -38.86 -5.72 -21.51
C SER A 10 -38.09 -5.61 -20.19
N VAL A 11 -38.72 -4.96 -19.20
CA VAL A 11 -38.19 -4.86 -17.83
C VAL A 11 -37.90 -6.25 -17.24
N TRP A 12 -38.63 -7.26 -17.70
CA TRP A 12 -38.55 -8.67 -17.31
C TRP A 12 -37.46 -9.48 -18.02
N ALA A 13 -36.95 -9.01 -19.17
CA ALA A 13 -35.79 -9.60 -19.85
C ALA A 13 -34.47 -8.98 -19.35
N ARG A 14 -34.55 -8.06 -18.38
CA ARG A 14 -33.37 -7.59 -17.66
C ARG A 14 -32.83 -8.76 -16.87
N GLN A 15 -31.73 -9.33 -17.34
CA GLN A 15 -30.91 -10.21 -16.54
C GLN A 15 -30.55 -9.42 -15.29
N GLU A 16 -31.17 -9.73 -14.16
CA GLU A 16 -30.73 -9.20 -12.87
C GLU A 16 -29.30 -9.70 -12.73
N SER A 17 -28.34 -8.78 -12.82
CA SER A 17 -26.94 -9.07 -12.51
C SER A 17 -26.94 -9.65 -11.10
N GLY A 18 -26.83 -10.97 -11.01
CA GLY A 18 -26.94 -11.70 -9.75
C GLY A 18 -25.88 -11.26 -8.74
N PRO A 19 -25.91 -11.81 -7.52
CA PRO A 19 -24.98 -11.50 -6.42
C PRO A 19 -23.53 -11.97 -6.68
N ASP A 20 -23.12 -12.04 -7.95
CA ASP A 20 -21.77 -12.35 -8.42
C ASP A 20 -20.88 -11.10 -8.49
N GLN A 21 -21.41 -9.92 -8.12
CA GLN A 21 -20.53 -8.83 -7.74
C GLN A 21 -20.00 -9.12 -6.33
N PRO A 22 -18.70 -9.46 -6.16
CA PRO A 22 -18.13 -9.62 -4.84
C PRO A 22 -18.43 -8.34 -4.06
N ALA A 23 -19.11 -8.48 -2.92
CA ALA A 23 -19.50 -7.36 -2.08
C ALA A 23 -18.34 -6.39 -1.98
N LEU A 24 -18.59 -5.14 -2.39
CA LEU A 24 -17.57 -4.10 -2.40
C LEU A 24 -17.02 -4.00 -0.97
N SER A 25 -15.77 -4.42 -0.82
CA SER A 25 -15.08 -4.46 0.46
C SER A 25 -13.82 -3.64 0.36
N ARG A 26 -13.42 -3.04 1.49
CA ARG A 26 -12.17 -2.27 1.57
C ARG A 26 -10.97 -3.06 1.05
N ALA A 27 -10.87 -4.34 1.43
CA ALA A 27 -9.81 -5.23 0.95
C ALA A 27 -9.83 -5.42 -0.58
N SER A 28 -11.00 -5.61 -1.19
CA SER A 28 -11.11 -5.73 -2.65
C SER A 28 -10.70 -4.44 -3.37
N ILE A 29 -11.12 -3.28 -2.83
CA ILE A 29 -10.75 -1.96 -3.35
C ILE A 29 -9.23 -1.77 -3.30
N VAL A 30 -8.61 -2.06 -2.16
CA VAL A 30 -7.16 -1.92 -1.94
C VAL A 30 -6.37 -2.83 -2.88
N ARG A 31 -6.75 -4.12 -3.01
CA ARG A 31 -6.08 -5.04 -3.94
C ARG A 31 -6.13 -4.56 -5.39
N GLN A 32 -7.28 -4.06 -5.84
CA GLN A 32 -7.40 -3.51 -7.20
C GLN A 32 -6.63 -2.20 -7.38
N ALA A 33 -6.53 -1.39 -6.33
CA ALA A 33 -5.69 -0.20 -6.34
C ALA A 33 -4.21 -0.56 -6.47
N ILE A 34 -3.72 -1.56 -5.73
CA ILE A 34 -2.34 -2.07 -5.84
C ILE A 34 -2.05 -2.55 -7.26
N ALA A 35 -2.93 -3.38 -7.83
CA ALA A 35 -2.77 -3.87 -9.21
C ALA A 35 -2.71 -2.72 -10.24
N MET A 36 -3.50 -1.67 -10.06
CA MET A 36 -3.45 -0.48 -10.91
C MET A 36 -2.15 0.33 -10.71
N LEU A 37 -1.69 0.46 -9.46
CA LEU A 37 -0.45 1.15 -9.12
C LEU A 37 0.77 0.42 -9.68
N ASP A 38 0.76 -0.91 -9.69
CA ASP A 38 1.83 -1.73 -10.24
C ASP A 38 1.90 -1.66 -11.77
N ALA A 39 0.74 -1.63 -12.43
CA ALA A 39 0.67 -1.61 -13.89
C ALA A 39 0.86 -0.22 -14.50
N GLU A 40 0.22 0.81 -13.92
CA GLU A 40 0.13 2.15 -14.53
C GLU A 40 0.82 3.24 -13.69
N GLY A 41 1.25 2.92 -12.46
CA GLY A 41 1.87 3.88 -11.55
C GLY A 41 0.88 4.83 -10.88
N ILE A 42 1.43 5.75 -10.08
CA ILE A 42 0.65 6.55 -9.12
C ILE A 42 -0.23 7.64 -9.73
N GLU A 43 0.19 8.16 -10.88
CA GLU A 43 -0.51 9.23 -11.59
C GLU A 43 -1.79 8.69 -12.26
N ALA A 44 -1.79 7.40 -12.63
CA ALA A 44 -2.93 6.75 -13.25
C ALA A 44 -4.05 6.39 -12.27
N LEU A 45 -3.76 6.31 -10.97
CA LEU A 45 -4.75 6.00 -9.94
C LEU A 45 -5.79 7.14 -9.85
N SER A 46 -7.04 6.84 -10.20
CA SER A 46 -8.18 7.74 -9.98
C SER A 46 -9.38 6.96 -9.50
N MET A 47 -10.21 7.58 -8.65
CA MET A 47 -11.43 6.95 -8.11
C MET A 47 -12.37 6.49 -9.22
N ARG A 48 -12.46 7.25 -10.32
CA ARG A 48 -13.28 6.93 -11.49
C ARG A 48 -12.77 5.69 -12.24
N LYS A 49 -11.46 5.61 -12.52
CA LYS A 49 -10.87 4.42 -13.17
C LYS A 49 -10.99 3.19 -12.28
N LEU A 50 -10.81 3.36 -10.97
CA LEU A 50 -10.96 2.29 -9.99
C LEU A 50 -12.39 1.76 -9.92
N GLY A 51 -13.38 2.66 -9.90
CA GLY A 51 -14.80 2.29 -9.94
C GLY A 51 -15.17 1.53 -11.21
N ALA A 52 -14.66 1.98 -12.36
CA ALA A 52 -14.85 1.27 -13.62
C ALA A 52 -14.27 -0.15 -13.60
N ARG A 53 -13.06 -0.36 -13.04
CA ARG A 53 -12.48 -1.70 -12.88
C ARG A 53 -13.25 -2.61 -11.93
N LEU A 54 -13.85 -2.03 -10.89
CA LEU A 54 -14.63 -2.75 -9.87
C LEU A 54 -16.11 -2.89 -10.24
N ASN A 55 -16.56 -2.39 -11.40
CA ASN A 55 -17.97 -2.27 -11.76
C ASN A 55 -18.83 -1.58 -10.67
N ALA A 56 -18.22 -0.66 -9.92
CA ALA A 56 -18.83 0.03 -8.78
C ALA A 56 -18.93 1.53 -9.04
N GLY A 57 -20.02 2.14 -8.60
CA GLY A 57 -20.19 3.59 -8.64
C GLY A 57 -19.19 4.31 -7.73
N ALA A 58 -18.76 5.52 -8.12
CA ALA A 58 -17.83 6.32 -7.32
C ALA A 58 -18.34 6.56 -5.89
N THR A 59 -19.65 6.78 -5.71
CA THR A 59 -20.30 6.93 -4.40
C THR A 59 -20.10 5.71 -3.49
N SER A 60 -20.14 4.50 -4.05
CA SER A 60 -19.91 3.26 -3.28
C SER A 60 -18.46 3.14 -2.83
N LEU A 61 -17.49 3.58 -3.66
CA LEU A 61 -16.08 3.63 -3.27
C LEU A 61 -15.84 4.62 -2.13
N TYR A 62 -16.43 5.81 -2.22
CA TYR A 62 -16.28 6.85 -1.19
C TYR A 62 -16.84 6.45 0.18
N ARG A 63 -17.75 5.46 0.24
CA ARG A 63 -18.20 4.88 1.52
C ARG A 63 -17.13 4.06 2.24
N HIS A 64 -16.17 3.50 1.50
CA HIS A 64 -15.09 2.68 2.07
C HIS A 64 -13.79 3.44 2.23
N VAL A 65 -13.56 4.47 1.41
CA VAL A 65 -12.34 5.27 1.42
C VAL A 65 -12.69 6.71 1.08
N ALA A 66 -12.41 7.64 1.99
CA ALA A 66 -12.82 9.03 1.85
C ALA A 66 -12.03 9.78 0.76
N THR A 67 -10.75 9.44 0.57
CA THR A 67 -9.86 10.18 -0.35
C THR A 67 -8.92 9.27 -1.13
N LYS A 68 -8.37 9.79 -2.24
CA LYS A 68 -7.30 9.10 -2.99
C LYS A 68 -6.07 8.86 -2.10
N ASP A 69 -5.75 9.79 -1.22
CA ASP A 69 -4.59 9.66 -0.33
C ASP A 69 -4.80 8.55 0.71
N GLU A 70 -5.99 8.46 1.32
CA GLU A 70 -6.33 7.34 2.20
C GLU A 70 -6.22 5.98 1.47
N LEU A 71 -6.66 5.92 0.20
CA LEU A 71 -6.51 4.70 -0.59
C LEU A 71 -5.04 4.31 -0.78
N ILE A 72 -4.17 5.30 -1.02
CA ILE A 72 -2.74 5.06 -1.17
C ILE A 72 -2.13 4.63 0.15
N GLU A 73 -2.51 5.23 1.27
CA GLU A 73 -2.06 4.81 2.60
C GLU A 73 -2.43 3.35 2.90
N LEU A 74 -3.64 2.94 2.53
CA LEU A 74 -4.08 1.55 2.68
C LEU A 74 -3.34 0.58 1.77
N ALA A 75 -3.10 0.97 0.51
CA ALA A 75 -2.30 0.17 -0.42
C ALA A 75 -0.86 0.02 0.08
N VAL A 76 -0.30 1.09 0.66
CA VAL A 76 1.01 1.04 1.30
C VAL A 76 0.99 0.05 2.46
N ASP A 77 0.05 0.19 3.41
CA ASP A 77 -0.04 -0.70 4.58
C ASP A 77 -0.15 -2.18 4.21
N GLU A 78 -0.98 -2.51 3.20
CA GLU A 78 -1.13 -3.88 2.70
C GLU A 78 0.21 -4.42 2.14
N VAL A 79 0.92 -3.64 1.31
CA VAL A 79 2.20 -4.05 0.74
C VAL A 79 3.30 -4.15 1.80
N PHE A 80 3.25 -3.32 2.84
CA PHE A 80 4.14 -3.47 4.00
C PHE A 80 3.94 -4.80 4.73
N GLY A 81 2.72 -5.37 4.68
CA GLY A 81 2.43 -6.70 5.20
C GLY A 81 3.14 -7.85 4.49
N GLU A 82 3.62 -7.64 3.26
CA GLU A 82 4.40 -8.64 2.54
C GLU A 82 5.85 -8.75 3.03
N ILE A 83 6.33 -7.74 3.80
CA ILE A 83 7.70 -7.71 4.28
C ILE A 83 7.85 -8.73 5.40
N ALA A 84 8.66 -9.75 5.14
CA ALA A 84 9.05 -10.72 6.14
C ALA A 84 10.04 -10.06 7.11
N ILE A 85 9.62 -9.93 8.38
CA ILE A 85 10.48 -9.50 9.48
C ILE A 85 10.75 -10.74 10.34
N PRO A 86 11.91 -11.40 10.15
CA PRO A 86 12.26 -12.57 10.94
C PRO A 86 12.54 -12.17 12.39
N ASP A 87 12.27 -13.09 13.31
CA ASP A 87 12.66 -12.94 14.70
C ASP A 87 14.20 -12.92 14.80
N ALA A 88 14.73 -12.08 15.68
CA ALA A 88 16.16 -11.97 15.94
C ALA A 88 16.73 -13.17 16.71
N GLY A 89 15.89 -14.14 17.09
CA GLY A 89 16.27 -15.38 17.76
C GLY A 89 17.28 -16.22 16.98
N GLY A 90 18.14 -16.93 17.71
CA GLY A 90 19.12 -17.89 17.18
C GLY A 90 20.32 -17.27 16.44
N ALA A 91 20.07 -16.56 15.33
CA ALA A 91 21.11 -16.04 14.42
C ALA A 91 21.58 -14.61 14.76
N GLY A 92 20.87 -13.91 15.65
CA GLY A 92 21.21 -12.57 16.12
C GLY A 92 20.65 -11.43 15.27
N TRP A 93 20.50 -10.26 15.88
CA TRP A 93 19.78 -9.10 15.32
C TRP A 93 20.31 -8.61 13.96
N ARG A 94 21.61 -8.78 13.68
CA ARG A 94 22.21 -8.36 12.40
C ARG A 94 21.73 -9.20 11.23
N VAL A 95 21.59 -10.51 11.44
CA VAL A 95 21.10 -11.44 10.41
C VAL A 95 19.63 -11.15 10.12
N ALA A 96 18.81 -11.02 11.18
CA ALA A 96 17.41 -10.67 11.04
C ALA A 96 17.21 -9.31 10.36
N ALA A 97 18.03 -8.30 10.69
CA ALA A 97 17.98 -7.00 10.02
C ALA A 97 18.37 -7.09 8.53
N ALA A 98 19.38 -7.90 8.19
CA ALA A 98 19.77 -8.11 6.79
C ALA A 98 18.69 -8.83 5.98
N GLU A 99 17.97 -9.78 6.59
CA GLU A 99 16.83 -10.48 6.00
C GLU A 99 15.63 -9.55 5.79
N ALA A 100 15.27 -8.78 6.81
CA ALA A 100 14.22 -7.77 6.70
C ALA A 100 14.54 -6.74 5.61
N ALA A 101 15.80 -6.27 5.52
CA ALA A 101 16.24 -5.34 4.48
C ALA A 101 16.17 -5.96 3.07
N ARG A 102 16.50 -7.25 2.93
CA ARG A 102 16.35 -7.99 1.65
C ARG A 102 14.89 -8.14 1.26
N SER A 103 14.02 -8.48 2.21
CA SER A 103 12.58 -8.58 1.98
C SER A 103 11.99 -7.23 1.58
N PHE A 104 12.29 -6.17 2.34
CA PHE A 104 11.88 -4.80 2.00
C PHE A 104 12.35 -4.38 0.60
N ARG A 105 13.62 -4.65 0.26
CA ARG A 105 14.16 -4.34 -1.07
C ARG A 105 13.41 -5.10 -2.17
N ALA A 106 13.11 -6.38 -1.97
CA ALA A 106 12.37 -7.18 -2.94
C ALA A 106 10.96 -6.61 -3.16
N THR A 107 10.25 -6.25 -2.09
CA THR A 107 8.93 -5.62 -2.16
C THR A 107 8.99 -4.25 -2.85
N ALA A 108 9.96 -3.40 -2.50
CA ALA A 108 10.14 -2.09 -3.12
C ALA A 108 10.47 -2.16 -4.63
N LEU A 109 11.13 -3.23 -5.07
CA LEU A 109 11.41 -3.48 -6.49
C LEU A 109 10.20 -4.02 -7.26
N ARG A 110 9.32 -4.80 -6.61
CA ARG A 110 8.04 -5.24 -7.20
C ARG A 110 7.08 -4.06 -7.34
N HIS A 111 6.98 -3.24 -6.30
CA HIS A 111 6.06 -2.11 -6.22
C HIS A 111 6.83 -0.80 -6.38
N THR A 112 7.27 -0.50 -7.61
CA THR A 112 8.12 0.67 -7.93
C THR A 112 7.48 2.02 -7.63
N TRP A 113 6.17 2.05 -7.35
CA TRP A 113 5.46 3.23 -6.90
C TRP A 113 5.70 3.56 -5.41
N LEU A 114 6.10 2.59 -4.57
CA LEU A 114 6.36 2.80 -3.14
C LEU A 114 7.44 3.86 -2.87
N PRO A 115 8.64 3.81 -3.49
CA PRO A 115 9.68 4.82 -3.24
C PRO A 115 9.24 6.22 -3.69
N ARG A 116 8.42 6.30 -4.73
CA ARG A 116 7.87 7.56 -5.26
C ARG A 116 6.79 8.13 -4.34
N CYS A 117 5.99 7.27 -3.70
CA CYS A 117 5.10 7.68 -2.61
C CYS A 117 5.88 8.31 -1.46
N SER A 118 6.90 7.61 -0.96
CA SER A 118 7.67 8.05 0.21
C SER A 118 8.38 9.38 -0.02
N ALA A 119 8.96 9.58 -1.20
CA ALA A 119 9.67 10.81 -1.52
C ALA A 119 8.74 12.03 -1.66
N ARG A 120 7.50 11.83 -2.14
CA ARG A 120 6.58 12.93 -2.47
C ARG A 120 5.66 13.32 -1.32
N ARG A 121 5.37 12.39 -0.41
CA ARG A 121 4.34 12.58 0.64
C ARG A 121 4.87 12.70 2.06
N GLY A 122 6.18 12.62 2.29
CA GLY A 122 6.81 12.91 3.59
C GLY A 122 6.11 12.21 4.76
N TRP A 123 6.32 10.91 4.92
CA TRP A 123 5.57 10.04 5.84
C TRP A 123 5.32 10.63 7.25
N PRO A 124 4.06 10.58 7.72
CA PRO A 124 3.80 10.09 9.07
C PRO A 124 2.40 9.45 9.22
N THR A 125 2.14 8.26 8.67
CA THR A 125 1.02 7.41 9.12
C THR A 125 1.39 5.94 8.91
N TRP A 126 1.87 5.31 9.99
CA TRP A 126 2.03 3.86 10.06
C TRP A 126 0.65 3.23 10.32
N GLY A 127 0.09 2.52 9.34
CA GLY A 127 -1.11 1.69 9.51
C GLY A 127 -0.85 0.44 10.39
N PRO A 128 -1.89 -0.32 10.77
CA PRO A 128 -1.78 -1.44 11.69
C PRO A 128 -0.87 -2.57 11.19
N THR A 129 -0.72 -2.74 9.88
CA THR A 129 0.17 -3.75 9.29
C THR A 129 1.63 -3.30 9.40
N SER A 130 1.92 -2.02 9.14
CA SER A 130 3.25 -1.45 9.36
C SER A 130 3.64 -1.34 10.85
N CYS A 131 2.66 -1.21 11.75
CA CYS A 131 2.84 -1.24 13.21
C CYS A 131 2.88 -2.66 13.78
N ARG A 132 2.80 -3.71 12.96
CA ARG A 132 3.00 -5.09 13.39
C ARG A 132 4.49 -5.30 13.66
N LEU A 133 4.99 -4.69 14.73
CA LEU A 133 6.23 -5.09 15.35
C LEU A 133 6.04 -6.57 15.72
N PRO A 134 6.89 -7.50 15.23
CA PRO A 134 6.89 -8.84 15.80
C PRO A 134 7.03 -8.68 17.31
N ASN A 135 6.18 -9.38 18.06
CA ASN A 135 6.10 -9.37 19.52
C ASN A 135 7.41 -9.92 20.13
N GLY A 136 8.45 -9.10 20.07
CA GLY A 136 9.83 -9.50 20.32
C GLY A 136 10.76 -8.30 20.30
N TRP A 137 10.28 -7.11 20.69
CA TRP A 137 11.20 -6.07 21.15
C TRP A 137 11.58 -6.42 22.59
N PRO A 138 12.78 -6.96 22.86
CA PRO A 138 13.22 -7.08 24.23
C PRO A 138 13.30 -5.67 24.79
N HIS A 139 12.65 -5.46 25.91
CA HIS A 139 12.91 -4.36 26.83
C HIS A 139 14.32 -4.57 27.40
N SER A 140 15.34 -4.47 26.54
CA SER A 140 16.74 -4.36 26.94
C SER A 140 17.11 -2.90 26.81
N SER A 141 17.29 -2.29 27.96
CA SER A 141 17.81 -0.95 28.22
C SER A 141 19.26 -0.76 27.75
N SER A 142 19.55 -1.08 26.50
CA SER A 142 20.82 -0.82 25.83
C SER A 142 20.55 -0.10 24.52
N ARG A 143 20.38 1.22 24.61
CA ARG A 143 20.47 2.13 23.46
C ARG A 143 21.81 1.84 22.76
N PRO A 144 21.86 1.44 21.48
CA PRO A 144 23.09 1.62 20.73
C PRO A 144 23.30 3.13 20.67
N ALA A 145 24.35 3.60 21.32
CA ALA A 145 24.79 4.98 21.24
C ALA A 145 25.10 5.29 19.77
N PHE A 146 24.11 5.80 19.05
CA PHE A 146 24.30 6.50 17.80
C PHE A 146 25.01 7.81 18.16
N ARG A 147 26.33 7.72 18.38
CA ARG A 147 27.17 8.87 18.68
C ARG A 147 27.28 9.65 17.38
N SER A 148 26.43 10.67 17.24
CA SER A 148 26.57 11.67 16.20
C SER A 148 27.99 12.23 16.27
N ARG A 149 28.77 12.01 15.21
CA ARG A 149 30.03 12.74 15.01
C ARG A 149 29.64 14.16 14.56
N ALA A 150 29.13 14.95 15.50
CA ALA A 150 28.89 16.36 15.30
C ALA A 150 30.24 17.07 15.11
N ALA A 151 30.31 17.84 14.03
CA ALA A 151 31.17 18.97 13.76
C ALA A 151 32.42 19.14 14.65
N ARG A 152 33.59 18.83 14.08
CA ARG A 152 34.82 19.53 14.48
C ARG A 152 34.69 20.97 13.99
N SER A 153 34.17 21.85 14.83
CA SER A 153 34.41 23.29 14.73
C SER A 153 35.86 23.55 15.11
N THR A 154 36.72 23.71 14.12
CA THR A 154 38.01 24.39 14.29
C THR A 154 37.75 25.83 14.73
N PRO A 155 38.34 26.32 15.82
CA PRO A 155 38.29 27.73 16.14
C PRO A 155 39.20 28.49 15.15
N CYS A 156 38.60 29.36 14.34
CA CYS A 156 39.34 30.46 13.70
C CYS A 156 39.84 31.38 14.82
N CYS A 157 41.13 31.28 15.15
CA CYS A 157 41.81 32.29 15.95
C CYS A 157 42.04 33.55 15.10
N LEU A 158 41.48 34.66 15.56
CA LEU A 158 41.88 36.02 15.24
C LEU A 158 43.21 36.32 15.93
N THR A 159 44.28 36.58 15.17
CA THR A 159 45.27 37.62 15.44
C THR A 159 46.02 37.93 14.15
#